data_AF-A0AAJ0LS39-F1
#
_entry.id   AF-A0AAJ0LS39-F1
#
_cell.length_a   1.000
_cell.length_b   1.000
_cell.length_c   1.000
_cell.angle_alpha   90.00
_cell.angle_beta   90.00
_cell.angle_gamma   90.00
#
_symmetry.space_group_name_H-M   'P 1'
#
loop_
_entity.id
_entity.type
_entity.pdbx_description
1 polymer ?
#
loop_
_entity_poly.entity_id
_entity_poly.type
_entity_poly.pdbx_seq_one_letter_code
_entity_poly.pdbx_strand_id
1 'polypeptide(L)' 'MSTKEQRLKAWGEFMRAVNEGRRGNYALARDIVETVRSKFGDAAAEMQRRELWRMIKIGERK' A
#
# COMPACT_ATOMS: atom_id res chain seq x y z
N MET A 1 20.52 -6.96 -5.26
CA MET A 1 19.42 -7.13 -4.29
C MET A 1 18.76 -8.47 -4.53
N SER A 2 18.70 -9.32 -3.52
CA SER A 2 17.94 -10.56 -3.54
C SER A 2 16.43 -10.26 -3.54
N THR A 3 15.63 -11.13 -4.16
CA THR A 3 14.16 -11.06 -4.18
C THR A 3 13.57 -10.90 -2.77
N LYS A 4 14.24 -11.45 -1.75
CA LYS A 4 13.86 -11.30 -0.34
C LYS A 4 13.99 -9.86 0.16
N GLU A 5 15.07 -9.18 -0.18
CA GLU A 5 15.33 -7.80 0.22
C GLU A 5 14.34 -6.83 -0.45
N GLN A 6 14.02 -7.09 -1.73
CA GLN A 6 13.01 -6.32 -2.47
C GLN A 6 11.61 -6.46 -1.86
N ARG A 7 11.24 -7.68 -1.46
CA ARG A 7 9.96 -7.93 -0.76
C ARG A 7 9.88 -7.22 0.59
N LEU A 8 10.94 -7.27 1.39
CA LEU A 8 10.99 -6.59 2.68
C LEU A 8 10.89 -5.07 2.53
N LYS A 9 11.58 -4.50 1.53
CA LYS A 9 11.48 -3.06 1.23
C LYS A 9 10.07 -2.67 0.82
N ALA A 10 9.49 -3.38 -0.14
CA ALA A 10 8.12 -3.12 -0.61
C ALA A 10 7.09 -3.24 0.53
N TRP A 11 7.26 -4.21 1.42
CA TRP A 11 6.42 -4.37 2.61
C TRP A 11 6.56 -3.18 3.59
N GLY A 12 7.77 -2.69 3.81
CA GLY A 12 8.02 -1.51 4.64
C GLY A 12 7.35 -0.24 4.07
N GLU A 13 7.47 -0.02 2.76
CA GLU A 13 6.82 1.10 2.07
C GLU A 13 5.28 1.00 2.15
N PHE A 14 4.74 -0.21 1.97
CA PHE A 14 3.32 -0.49 2.13
C PHE A 14 2.81 -0.18 3.54
N MET A 15 3.49 -0.67 4.58
CA MET A 15 3.12 -0.41 5.97
C MET A 15 3.23 1.07 6.34
N ARG A 16 4.20 1.79 5.78
CA ARG A 16 4.32 3.25 5.94
C ARG A 16 3.11 3.97 5.35
N ALA A 17 2.68 3.59 4.14
CA ALA A 17 1.49 4.16 3.51
C ALA A 17 0.20 3.86 4.29
N VAL A 18 0.07 2.67 4.88
CA VAL A 18 -1.04 2.33 5.77
C VAL A 18 -1.04 3.24 7.01
N ASN A 19 0.12 3.45 7.64
CA ASN A 19 0.22 4.29 8.83
C ASN A 19 -0.13 5.76 8.53
N GLU A 20 0.40 6.31 7.43
CA GLU A 20 0.07 7.66 7.00
C GLU A 20 -1.41 7.79 6.61
N GLY A 21 -1.99 6.78 5.96
CA GLY A 21 -3.42 6.74 5.65
C GLY A 21 -4.31 6.73 6.90
N ARG A 22 -3.86 6.10 8.00
CA ARG A 22 -4.54 6.18 9.31
C ARG A 22 -4.50 7.58 9.93
N ARG A 23 -3.48 8.36 9.61
CA ARG A 23 -3.35 9.77 10.02
C ARG A 23 -4.12 10.73 9.11
N GLY A 24 -4.87 10.21 8.13
CA GLY A 24 -5.58 11.00 7.13
C GLY A 24 -4.73 11.41 5.92
N ASN A 25 -3.46 10.98 5.85
CA ASN A 25 -2.57 11.27 4.74
C ASN A 25 -2.56 10.12 3.72
N TYR A 26 -3.37 10.25 2.69
CA TYR A 26 -3.54 9.22 1.65
C TYR A 26 -2.59 9.34 0.46
N ALA A 27 -1.68 10.34 0.43
CA ALA A 27 -0.80 10.58 -0.72
C ALA A 27 0.08 9.37 -1.05
N LEU A 28 0.70 8.76 -0.02
CA LEU A 28 1.54 7.57 -0.20
C LEU A 28 0.72 6.34 -0.59
N ALA A 29 -0.48 6.18 -0.04
CA ALA A 29 -1.36 5.09 -0.41
C ALA A 29 -1.76 5.16 -1.89
N ARG A 30 -2.00 6.38 -2.40
CA ARG A 30 -2.30 6.63 -3.80
C ARG A 30 -1.10 6.32 -4.70
N ASP A 31 0.08 6.80 -4.34
CA ASP A 31 1.32 6.56 -5.11
C ASP A 31 1.64 5.07 -5.29
N ILE A 32 1.47 4.27 -4.23
CA ILE A 32 1.64 2.80 -4.30
C ILE A 32 0.65 2.18 -5.27
N VAL A 33 -0.62 2.59 -5.24
CA VAL A 33 -1.67 2.06 -6.13
C VAL A 33 -1.39 2.45 -7.58
N GLU A 34 -0.93 3.68 -7.84
CA GLU A 34 -0.54 4.13 -9.19
C GLU A 34 0.69 3.37 -9.71
N THR A 35 1.67 3.11 -8.85
CA THR A 35 2.83 2.29 -9.19
C THR A 35 2.42 0.85 -9.55
N VAL A 36 1.50 0.26 -8.77
CA VAL A 36 0.98 -1.09 -9.06
C VAL A 36 0.17 -1.08 -10.37
N ARG A 37 -0.64 -0.05 -10.62
CA ARG A 37 -1.36 0.11 -11.89
C ARG A 37 -0.40 0.14 -13.07
N SER A 38 0.64 0.95 -12.99
CA SER A 38 1.63 1.11 -14.07
C SER A 38 2.37 -0.19 -14.38
N LYS A 39 2.67 -1.00 -13.35
CA LYS A 39 3.46 -2.24 -13.51
C LYS A 39 2.64 -3.49 -13.81
N PHE A 40 1.43 -3.58 -13.26
CA PHE A 40 0.64 -4.83 -13.23
C PHE A 40 -0.79 -4.65 -13.76
N GLY A 41 -1.18 -3.43 -14.12
CA GLY A 41 -2.49 -3.10 -14.67
C GLY A 41 -3.55 -2.79 -13.61
N ASP A 42 -4.73 -2.39 -14.08
CA ASP A 42 -5.83 -1.90 -13.24
C ASP A 42 -6.36 -2.94 -12.25
N ALA A 43 -6.49 -4.21 -12.64
CA ALA A 43 -6.99 -5.26 -11.77
C ALA A 43 -6.11 -5.45 -10.52
N ALA A 44 -4.79 -5.40 -10.69
CA ALA A 44 -3.83 -5.47 -9.60
C ALA A 44 -3.90 -4.22 -8.71
N ALA A 45 -4.06 -3.05 -9.32
CA ALA A 45 -4.20 -1.79 -8.59
C ALA A 45 -5.47 -1.74 -7.73
N GLU A 46 -6.59 -2.26 -8.25
CA GLU A 46 -7.83 -2.34 -7.50
C GLU A 46 -7.72 -3.28 -6.29
N MET A 47 -7.08 -4.44 -6.47
CA MET A 47 -6.81 -5.37 -5.36
C MET A 47 -5.94 -4.70 -4.30
N GLN A 48 -4.85 -4.05 -4.72
CA GLN A 48 -3.95 -3.34 -3.82
C GLN A 48 -4.67 -2.22 -3.06
N ARG A 49 -5.50 -1.43 -3.75
CA ARG A 49 -6.30 -0.36 -3.14
C ARG A 49 -7.24 -0.91 -2.06
N ARG A 50 -7.94 -2.01 -2.34
CA ARG A 50 -8.86 -2.63 -1.38
C ARG A 50 -8.13 -3.11 -0.13
N GLU A 51 -6.97 -3.72 -0.30
CA GLU A 51 -6.15 -4.19 0.82
C GLU A 51 -5.62 -3.02 1.67
N LEU A 52 -5.10 -1.97 1.03
CA LEU A 52 -4.64 -0.75 1.71
C LEU A 52 -5.76 -0.14 2.55
N TRP A 53 -6.95 0.05 1.97
CA TRP A 53 -8.11 0.58 2.68
C TRP A 53 -8.57 -0.31 3.83
N ARG A 54 -8.53 -1.63 3.65
CA ARG A 54 -8.84 -2.59 4.72
C ARG A 54 -7.87 -2.43 5.90
N MET A 55 -6.57 -2.35 5.64
CA MET A 55 -5.56 -2.21 6.70
C MET A 55 -5.61 -0.87 7.41
N ILE A 56 -5.93 0.21 6.70
CA ILE A 56 -6.18 1.52 7.30
C ILE A 56 -7.35 1.41 8.28
N LYS A 57 -8.51 0.89 7.84
CA LYS A 57 -9.72 0.76 8.67
C LYS A 57 -9.58 -0.18 9.87
N ILE A 58 -8.86 -1.29 9.73
CA ILE A 58 -8.65 -2.23 10.85
C ILE A 58 -7.94 -1.54 12.04
N GLY A 59 -7.06 -0.58 11.76
CA GLY A 59 -6.33 0.14 12.80
C GLY A 59 -7.08 1.30 13.45
N GLU A 60 -8.24 1.72 12.91
CA GLU A 60 -9.08 2.76 13.51
C GLU A 60 -9.99 2.23 14.63
N ARG A 61 -10.12 0.90 14.80
CA ARG A 61 -10.76 0.32 16.00
C ARG A 61 -9.74 0.25 17.14
N LYS A 62 -9.45 1.38 17.79
CA LYS A 62 -8.89 1.36 19.15
C LYS A 62 -9.24 2.62 19.91
#